data_AF-A0A7W2KER5-F1
#
_entry.id   AF-A0A7W2KER5-F1
#
_cell.length_a   1.000
_cell.length_b   1.000
_cell.length_c   1.000
_cell.angle_alpha   90.00
_cell.angle_beta   90.00
_cell.angle_gamma   90.00
#
_symmetry.space_group_name_H-M   'P 1'
#
loop_
_entity.id
_entity.type
_entity.pdbx_description
1 polymer ?
#
loop_
_entity_poly.entity_id
_entity_poly.type
_entity_poly.pdbx_seq_one_letter_code
_entity_poly.pdbx_strand_id
1 'polypeptide(L)'
;MRHLTWTALAISTSVCAASLEDEVKGAKTVDQLYQSATEDITTNALLKYRDNLRIEPQTLELISTTSKTADVKVSYTWSVPEHTLEEIIDTLGKYFLTTLHDNKITVGLYNCHGHMGSDYCIIKDRLARFLETKSVGTEVTLLGVKDIFSYNHRGIEYAKTSTYSAILTVDKSRIKGTPSPKFSSHIYNIRGCTPFIPECNIQGVYRK
;
A
#
# COMPACT_ATOMS: atom_id res chain seq x y z
N MET A 1 69.68 -5.65 25.61
CA MET A 1 68.65 -4.67 25.21
C MET A 1 68.29 -4.95 23.76
N ARG A 2 67.06 -5.41 23.49
CA ARG A 2 66.55 -5.73 22.15
C ARG A 2 65.89 -4.47 21.58
N HIS A 3 66.36 -3.98 20.45
CA HIS A 3 65.63 -2.98 19.67
C HIS A 3 64.69 -3.70 18.71
N LEU A 4 63.39 -3.63 18.98
CA LEU A 4 62.33 -3.95 18.01
C LEU A 4 62.06 -2.69 17.18
N THR A 5 62.47 -2.68 15.92
CA THR A 5 61.99 -1.71 14.92
C THR A 5 60.70 -2.24 14.32
N TRP A 6 59.58 -1.58 14.60
CA TRP A 6 58.32 -1.74 13.88
C TRP A 6 58.32 -0.79 12.68
N THR A 7 58.29 -1.33 11.46
CA THR A 7 57.91 -0.58 10.26
C THR A 7 56.38 -0.53 10.20
N ALA A 8 55.79 0.60 10.58
CA ALA A 8 54.39 0.87 10.29
C ALA A 8 54.26 1.11 8.77
N LEU A 9 53.70 0.15 8.06
CA LEU A 9 53.24 0.34 6.68
C LEU A 9 52.00 1.23 6.74
N ALA A 10 52.18 2.54 6.54
CA ALA A 10 51.08 3.46 6.35
C ALA A 10 50.40 3.11 5.02
N ILE A 11 49.30 2.36 5.08
CA ILE A 11 48.36 2.25 3.98
C ILE A 11 47.75 3.64 3.84
N SER A 12 48.24 4.41 2.87
CA SER A 12 47.60 5.65 2.44
C SER A 12 46.26 5.30 1.81
N THR A 13 45.20 5.27 2.63
CA THR A 13 43.85 5.37 2.11
C THR A 13 43.69 6.79 1.57
N SER A 14 44.03 6.99 0.29
CA SER A 14 43.53 8.14 -0.44
C SER A 14 42.02 7.99 -0.54
N VAL A 15 41.30 8.54 0.44
CA VAL A 15 39.93 8.98 0.20
C VAL A 15 40.07 10.09 -0.83
N CYS A 16 39.94 9.76 -2.11
CA CYS A 16 39.72 10.76 -3.13
C CYS A 16 38.43 11.46 -2.72
N ALA A 17 38.56 12.67 -2.17
CA ALA A 17 37.44 13.56 -2.01
C ALA A 17 36.83 13.72 -3.41
N ALA A 18 35.58 13.28 -3.59
CA ALA A 18 34.86 13.53 -4.82
C ALA A 18 34.91 15.04 -5.08
N SER A 19 35.19 15.45 -6.30
CA SER A 19 35.17 16.88 -6.62
C SER A 19 33.73 17.39 -6.45
N LEU A 20 33.55 18.66 -6.07
CA LEU A 20 32.22 19.27 -6.01
C LEU A 20 31.47 19.15 -7.36
N GLU A 21 32.22 19.10 -8.47
CA GLU A 21 31.68 18.86 -9.81
C GLU A 21 31.14 17.43 -9.97
N ASP A 22 31.85 16.42 -9.45
CA ASP A 22 31.39 15.03 -9.43
C ASP A 22 30.20 14.85 -8.48
N GLU A 23 30.19 15.56 -7.35
CA GLU A 23 29.06 15.59 -6.41
C GLU A 23 27.81 16.21 -7.07
N VAL A 24 27.96 17.31 -7.81
CA VAL A 24 26.83 17.97 -8.52
C VAL A 24 26.33 17.12 -9.69
N LYS A 25 27.21 16.47 -10.46
CA LYS A 25 26.80 15.57 -11.56
C LYS A 25 26.15 14.28 -11.05
N GLY A 26 26.56 13.80 -9.87
CA GLY A 26 25.98 12.64 -9.21
C GLY A 26 24.71 12.94 -8.40
N ALA A 27 24.45 14.22 -8.09
CA ALA A 27 23.29 14.63 -7.30
C ALA A 27 21.99 14.39 -8.07
N LYS A 28 21.07 13.64 -7.44
CA LYS A 28 19.72 13.44 -7.96
C LYS A 28 18.90 14.71 -7.75
N THR A 29 18.12 15.08 -8.76
CA THR A 29 17.10 16.11 -8.64
C THR A 29 15.97 15.67 -7.71
N VAL A 30 15.24 16.64 -7.16
CA VAL A 30 14.02 16.40 -6.36
C VAL A 30 13.02 15.49 -7.08
N ASP A 31 12.85 15.66 -8.39
CA ASP A 31 11.96 14.83 -9.20
C ASP A 31 12.46 13.38 -9.33
N GLN A 32 13.76 13.18 -9.54
CA GLN A 32 14.35 11.84 -9.57
C GLN A 32 14.23 11.12 -8.21
N LEU A 33 14.44 11.85 -7.11
CA LEU A 33 14.25 11.31 -5.77
C LEU A 33 12.78 10.96 -5.50
N TYR A 34 11.85 11.83 -5.89
CA TYR A 34 10.41 11.57 -5.78
C TYR A 34 9.98 10.35 -6.61
N GLN A 35 10.44 10.23 -7.86
CA GLN A 35 10.12 9.08 -8.71
C GLN A 35 10.66 7.78 -8.11
N SER A 36 11.92 7.79 -7.65
CA SER A 36 12.55 6.64 -6.99
C SER A 36 11.78 6.21 -5.73
N ALA A 37 11.35 7.17 -4.91
CA ALA A 37 10.57 6.88 -3.71
C ALA A 37 9.15 6.38 -4.03
N THR A 38 8.51 6.94 -5.07
CA THR A 38 7.20 6.49 -5.56
C THR A 38 7.28 5.05 -6.06
N GLU A 39 8.34 4.68 -6.76
CA GLU A 39 8.57 3.33 -7.24
C GLU A 39 8.84 2.33 -6.10
N ASP A 40 9.63 2.73 -5.11
CA ASP A 40 9.89 1.94 -3.90
C ASP A 40 8.58 1.66 -3.14
N ILE A 41 7.78 2.70 -2.87
CA ILE A 41 6.46 2.54 -2.23
C ILE A 41 5.51 1.69 -3.07
N THR A 42 5.48 1.91 -4.39
CA THR A 42 4.59 1.13 -5.27
C THR A 42 4.94 -0.35 -5.21
N THR A 43 6.22 -0.69 -5.32
CA THR A 43 6.70 -2.07 -5.38
C THR A 43 6.66 -2.75 -4.02
N ASN A 44 7.25 -2.11 -3.02
CA ASN A 44 7.55 -2.73 -1.73
C ASN A 44 6.49 -2.47 -0.67
N ALA A 45 5.56 -1.53 -0.89
CA ALA A 45 4.38 -1.35 -0.04
C ALA A 45 3.08 -1.80 -0.73
N LEU A 46 2.66 -1.12 -1.80
CA LEU A 46 1.32 -1.33 -2.39
C LEU A 46 1.18 -2.68 -3.10
N LEU A 47 2.11 -3.01 -4.01
CA LEU A 47 2.10 -4.28 -4.73
C LEU A 47 2.35 -5.45 -3.77
N LYS A 48 3.32 -5.30 -2.87
CA LYS A 48 3.60 -6.31 -1.84
C LYS A 48 2.37 -6.61 -0.97
N TYR A 49 1.66 -5.59 -0.50
CA TYR A 49 0.42 -5.78 0.26
C TYR A 49 -0.64 -6.51 -0.56
N ARG A 50 -0.87 -6.07 -1.82
CA ARG A 50 -1.83 -6.70 -2.74
C ARG A 50 -1.53 -8.18 -2.98
N ASP A 51 -0.27 -8.50 -3.27
CA ASP A 51 0.14 -9.84 -3.70
C ASP A 51 0.16 -10.86 -2.56
N ASN A 52 0.19 -10.39 -1.31
CA ASN A 52 0.14 -11.22 -0.12
C ASN A 52 -1.23 -11.26 0.54
N LEU A 53 -2.26 -10.63 -0.05
CA LEU A 53 -3.64 -10.77 0.41
C LEU A 53 -4.10 -12.21 0.27
N ARG A 54 -4.61 -12.75 1.38
CA ARG A 54 -5.24 -14.06 1.47
C ARG A 54 -6.72 -13.84 1.74
N ILE A 55 -7.56 -14.47 0.93
CA ILE A 55 -9.01 -14.47 1.14
C ILE A 55 -9.38 -15.83 1.69
N GLU A 56 -9.96 -15.82 2.89
CA GLU A 56 -10.49 -17.01 3.54
C GLU A 56 -11.79 -17.47 2.86
N PRO A 57 -12.23 -18.72 3.11
CA PRO A 57 -13.50 -19.21 2.56
C PRO A 57 -14.66 -18.25 2.84
N GLN A 58 -15.36 -17.90 1.77
CA GLN A 58 -16.49 -16.99 1.80
C GLN A 58 -17.77 -17.69 2.30
N THR A 59 -18.70 -16.90 2.82
CA THR A 59 -20.08 -17.31 3.07
C THR A 59 -21.03 -16.56 2.13
N LEU A 60 -22.06 -17.26 1.67
CA LEU A 60 -23.15 -16.70 0.90
C LEU A 60 -24.45 -16.84 1.68
N GLU A 61 -25.16 -15.73 1.84
CA GLU A 61 -26.43 -15.68 2.53
C GLU A 61 -27.48 -15.02 1.64
N LEU A 62 -28.64 -15.67 1.50
CA LEU A 62 -29.78 -15.08 0.80
C LEU A 62 -30.50 -14.13 1.77
N ILE A 63 -30.42 -12.83 1.51
CA ILE A 63 -30.99 -11.80 2.40
C ILE A 63 -32.45 -11.52 2.05
N SER A 64 -32.73 -11.33 0.78
CA SER A 64 -34.04 -10.92 0.30
C SER A 64 -34.27 -11.44 -1.11
N THR A 65 -35.55 -11.56 -1.52
CA THR A 65 -35.87 -11.90 -2.90
C THR A 65 -37.10 -11.18 -3.42
N THR A 66 -37.08 -10.81 -4.70
CA THR A 66 -38.23 -10.30 -5.46
C THR A 66 -38.68 -11.33 -6.51
N SER A 67 -39.62 -10.98 -7.38
CA SER A 67 -40.00 -11.87 -8.50
C SER A 67 -38.88 -12.09 -9.53
N LYS A 68 -37.92 -11.15 -9.65
CA LYS A 68 -36.86 -11.20 -10.67
C LYS A 68 -35.44 -11.29 -10.10
N THR A 69 -35.21 -10.75 -8.91
CA THR A 69 -33.88 -10.60 -8.31
C THR A 69 -33.80 -11.25 -6.93
N ALA A 70 -32.57 -11.51 -6.49
CA ALA A 70 -32.24 -11.92 -5.14
C ALA A 70 -31.08 -11.07 -4.62
N ASP A 71 -31.17 -10.64 -3.37
CA ASP A 71 -30.08 -9.98 -2.67
C ASP A 71 -29.27 -11.05 -1.97
N VAL A 72 -28.03 -11.23 -2.42
CA VAL A 72 -27.10 -12.21 -1.87
C VAL A 72 -25.99 -11.47 -1.16
N LYS A 73 -25.85 -11.71 0.15
CA LYS A 73 -24.73 -11.21 0.92
C LYS A 73 -23.54 -12.14 0.74
N VAL A 74 -22.43 -11.57 0.27
CA VAL A 74 -21.13 -12.23 0.21
C VAL A 74 -20.31 -11.73 1.38
N SER A 75 -19.94 -12.61 2.31
CA SER A 75 -19.04 -12.26 3.41
C SER A 75 -17.74 -13.02 3.28
N TYR A 76 -16.62 -12.34 3.51
CA TYR A 76 -15.30 -12.97 3.50
C TYR A 76 -14.36 -12.26 4.46
N THR A 77 -13.44 -13.02 5.03
CA THR A 77 -12.31 -12.50 5.78
C THR A 77 -11.11 -12.43 4.85
N TRP A 78 -10.37 -11.35 4.94
CA TRP A 78 -9.10 -11.20 4.25
C TRP A 78 -8.00 -11.00 5.28
N SER A 79 -6.79 -11.44 4.95
CA SER A 79 -5.62 -11.24 5.80
C SER A 79 -4.34 -11.04 4.98
N VAL A 80 -3.35 -10.43 5.62
CA VAL A 80 -1.98 -10.29 5.14
C VAL A 80 -1.05 -10.84 6.23
N PRO A 81 -0.03 -11.66 5.87
CA PRO A 81 0.93 -12.16 6.83
C PRO A 81 1.67 -11.04 7.57
N GLU A 82 1.98 -11.28 8.84
CA GLU A 82 2.63 -10.28 9.70
C GLU A 82 4.00 -9.84 9.19
N HIS A 83 4.86 -10.78 8.77
CA HIS A 83 6.15 -10.46 8.17
C HIS A 83 6.03 -9.55 6.94
N THR A 84 4.95 -9.68 6.16
CA THR A 84 4.71 -8.77 5.03
C THR A 84 4.45 -7.35 5.53
N LEU A 85 3.70 -7.18 6.62
CA LEU A 85 3.47 -5.87 7.21
C LEU A 85 4.77 -5.26 7.76
N GLU A 86 5.63 -6.05 8.40
CA GLU A 86 6.94 -5.60 8.88
C GLU A 86 7.79 -5.03 7.73
N GLU A 87 7.86 -5.75 6.60
CA GLU A 87 8.58 -5.26 5.41
C GLU A 87 7.97 -4.00 4.79
N ILE A 88 6.64 -3.85 4.88
CA ILE A 88 5.92 -2.64 4.45
C ILE A 88 6.24 -1.47 5.39
N ILE A 89 6.30 -1.70 6.71
CA ILE A 89 6.74 -0.71 7.70
C ILE A 89 8.15 -0.24 7.37
N ASP A 90 9.09 -1.16 7.12
CA ASP A 90 10.47 -0.81 6.79
C ASP A 90 10.57 0.06 5.52
N THR A 91 9.71 -0.22 4.53
CA THR A 91 9.65 0.59 3.31
C THR A 91 9.07 1.98 3.57
N LEU A 92 7.91 2.05 4.24
CA LEU A 92 7.21 3.31 4.51
C LEU A 92 7.98 4.19 5.51
N GLY A 93 8.67 3.57 6.47
CA GLY A 93 9.48 4.22 7.51
C GLY A 93 10.68 5.01 6.96
N LYS A 94 11.13 4.72 5.74
CA LYS A 94 12.14 5.53 5.03
C LYS A 94 11.65 6.95 4.72
N TYR A 95 10.34 7.11 4.54
CA TYR A 95 9.72 8.34 4.03
C TYR A 95 8.77 9.00 5.04
N PHE A 96 8.16 8.20 5.91
CA PHE A 96 7.12 8.63 6.83
C PHE A 96 7.37 8.12 8.25
N LEU A 97 6.70 8.75 9.21
CA LEU A 97 6.54 8.14 10.53
C LEU A 97 5.48 7.06 10.40
N THR A 98 5.75 5.87 10.91
CA THR A 98 4.82 4.73 10.89
C THR A 98 4.59 4.23 12.31
N THR A 99 3.35 3.93 12.64
CA THR A 99 2.98 3.29 13.90
C THR A 99 2.32 1.95 13.63
N LEU A 100 2.71 0.92 14.38
CA LEU A 100 2.02 -0.38 14.40
C LEU A 100 1.17 -0.44 15.66
N HIS A 101 -0.15 -0.50 15.50
CA HIS A 101 -1.10 -0.62 16.61
C HIS A 101 -2.31 -1.41 16.15
N ASP A 102 -2.93 -2.21 17.04
CA ASP A 102 -4.15 -2.98 16.76
C ASP A 102 -4.14 -3.74 15.43
N ASN A 103 -3.02 -4.43 15.13
CA ASN A 103 -2.83 -5.18 13.89
C ASN A 103 -2.95 -4.32 12.61
N LYS A 104 -2.68 -3.02 12.67
CA LYS A 104 -2.58 -2.15 11.48
C LYS A 104 -1.39 -1.21 11.54
N ILE A 105 -0.81 -0.96 10.37
CA ILE A 105 0.17 0.11 10.17
C ILE A 105 -0.62 1.40 9.93
N THR A 106 -0.25 2.49 10.60
CA THR A 106 -0.74 3.84 10.28
C THR A 106 0.42 4.72 9.85
N VAL A 107 0.25 5.43 8.74
CA VAL A 107 1.27 6.31 8.15
C VAL A 107 0.98 7.76 8.52
N GLY A 108 1.92 8.40 9.23
CA GLY A 108 1.89 9.81 9.56
C GLY A 108 2.32 10.68 8.38
N LEU A 109 1.36 11.28 7.69
CA LEU A 109 1.60 12.10 6.50
C LEU A 109 2.11 13.51 6.78
N TYR A 110 1.80 14.06 7.96
CA TYR A 110 2.06 15.46 8.29
C TYR A 110 3.09 15.56 9.39
N ASN A 111 4.37 15.53 9.03
CA ASN A 111 5.37 16.12 9.90
C ASN A 111 6.61 16.57 9.13
N CYS A 112 6.76 17.89 9.03
CA CYS A 112 7.91 18.55 8.45
C CYS A 112 8.53 19.56 9.42
N HIS A 113 8.36 19.36 10.75
CA HIS A 113 8.99 20.09 11.87
C HIS A 113 9.75 21.39 11.52
N GLY A 114 9.07 22.41 10.97
CA GLY A 114 9.69 23.70 10.64
C GLY A 114 10.61 23.77 9.41
N HIS A 115 10.87 22.68 8.70
CA HIS A 115 11.69 22.62 7.47
C HIS A 115 10.86 22.79 6.18
N MET A 116 9.84 23.65 6.22
CA MET A 116 9.02 23.94 5.05
C MET A 116 9.89 24.54 3.93
N GLY A 117 9.77 24.01 2.72
CA GLY A 117 10.56 24.44 1.56
C GLY A 117 11.86 23.68 1.30
N SER A 118 12.27 22.77 2.19
CA SER A 118 13.38 21.84 1.89
C SER A 118 12.95 20.78 0.86
N ASP A 119 13.89 20.31 0.03
CA ASP A 119 13.67 19.23 -0.94
C ASP A 119 13.07 17.98 -0.28
N TYR A 120 13.53 17.66 0.91
CA TYR A 120 13.00 16.56 1.73
C TYR A 120 11.49 16.73 2.01
N CYS A 121 11.08 17.93 2.44
CA CYS A 121 9.67 18.21 2.73
C CYS A 121 8.80 18.27 1.47
N ILE A 122 9.34 18.77 0.36
CA ILE A 122 8.65 18.76 -0.94
C ILE A 122 8.40 17.32 -1.40
N ILE A 123 9.40 16.45 -1.31
CA ILE A 123 9.28 15.03 -1.67
C ILE A 123 8.24 14.36 -0.77
N LYS A 124 8.32 14.56 0.55
CA LYS A 124 7.39 13.95 1.50
C LYS A 124 5.94 14.37 1.27
N ASP A 125 5.67 15.65 1.02
CA ASP A 125 4.31 16.13 0.72
C ASP A 125 3.78 15.52 -0.59
N ARG A 126 4.62 15.43 -1.62
CA ARG A 126 4.23 14.77 -2.88
C ARG A 126 3.96 13.28 -2.69
N LEU A 127 4.79 12.58 -1.92
CA LEU A 127 4.59 11.16 -1.62
C LEU A 127 3.33 10.94 -0.77
N ALA A 128 3.04 11.85 0.17
CA ALA A 128 1.81 11.80 0.96
C ALA A 128 0.58 11.90 0.06
N ARG A 129 0.53 12.89 -0.83
CA ARG A 129 -0.55 13.02 -1.82
C ARG A 129 -0.63 11.81 -2.76
N PHE A 130 0.51 11.24 -3.14
CA PHE A 130 0.53 10.00 -3.90
C PHE A 130 -0.18 8.88 -3.13
N LEU A 131 0.21 8.61 -1.88
CA LEU A 131 -0.43 7.60 -1.04
C LEU A 131 -1.93 7.86 -0.83
N GLU A 132 -2.33 9.10 -0.54
CA GLU A 132 -3.72 9.50 -0.33
C GLU A 132 -4.64 9.19 -1.53
N THR A 133 -4.07 9.04 -2.73
CA THR A 133 -4.80 8.75 -3.97
C THR A 133 -4.69 7.30 -4.42
N LYS A 134 -4.12 6.42 -3.59
CA LYS A 134 -3.92 5.01 -3.91
C LYS A 134 -4.53 4.12 -2.83
N SER A 135 -5.16 3.05 -3.26
CA SER A 135 -5.59 2.00 -2.34
C SER A 135 -5.50 0.63 -2.99
N VAL A 136 -5.02 -0.34 -2.24
CA VAL A 136 -5.20 -1.76 -2.51
C VAL A 136 -6.62 -2.16 -2.13
N GLY A 137 -7.29 -2.86 -3.02
CA GLY A 137 -8.63 -3.37 -2.79
C GLY A 137 -8.89 -4.66 -3.54
N THR A 138 -10.03 -5.29 -3.28
CA THR A 138 -10.51 -6.46 -4.02
C THR A 138 -11.86 -6.18 -4.65
N GLU A 139 -11.96 -6.48 -5.94
CA GLU A 139 -13.22 -6.62 -6.65
C GLU A 139 -13.81 -8.00 -6.35
N VAL A 140 -15.03 -8.02 -5.83
CA VAL A 140 -15.83 -9.24 -5.62
C VAL A 140 -16.91 -9.26 -6.69
N THR A 141 -16.96 -10.34 -7.46
CA THR A 141 -17.99 -10.53 -8.49
C THR A 141 -18.81 -11.77 -8.22
N LEU A 142 -20.13 -11.64 -8.15
CA LEU A 142 -21.07 -12.75 -8.10
C LEU A 142 -22.06 -12.62 -9.25
N LEU A 143 -22.11 -13.64 -10.11
CA LEU A 143 -23.04 -13.68 -11.25
C LEU A 143 -23.05 -12.35 -12.04
N GLY A 144 -21.86 -11.82 -12.35
CA GLY A 144 -21.66 -10.59 -13.14
C GLY A 144 -22.06 -9.27 -12.46
N VAL A 145 -22.49 -9.29 -11.21
CA VAL A 145 -22.61 -8.10 -10.36
C VAL A 145 -21.36 -8.00 -9.53
N LYS A 146 -20.83 -6.79 -9.39
CA LYS A 146 -19.55 -6.57 -8.73
C LYS A 146 -19.61 -5.47 -7.69
N ASP A 147 -18.74 -5.61 -6.70
CA ASP A 147 -18.48 -4.61 -5.67
C ASP A 147 -16.97 -4.55 -5.39
N ILE A 148 -16.49 -3.42 -4.89
CA ILE A 148 -15.06 -3.19 -4.65
C ILE A 148 -14.85 -2.72 -3.22
N PHE A 149 -14.08 -3.49 -2.46
CA PHE A 149 -13.65 -3.11 -1.13
C PHE A 149 -12.20 -2.62 -1.15
N SER A 150 -11.94 -1.51 -0.46
CA SER A 150 -10.62 -0.90 -0.26
C SER A 150 -10.10 -1.27 1.13
N TYR A 151 -8.91 -1.88 1.18
CA TYR A 151 -8.32 -2.39 2.43
C TYR A 151 -7.56 -1.32 3.21
N ASN A 152 -6.88 -0.45 2.47
CA ASN A 152 -6.09 0.63 3.04
C ASN A 152 -6.75 1.97 2.81
N HIS A 153 -7.34 2.51 3.89
CA HIS A 153 -8.00 3.80 3.87
C HIS A 153 -7.00 4.88 3.44
N ARG A 154 -7.28 5.55 2.31
CA ARG A 154 -6.44 6.62 1.73
C ARG A 154 -4.96 6.23 1.58
N GLY A 155 -4.64 4.94 1.41
CA GLY A 155 -3.25 4.51 1.27
C GLY A 155 -2.38 4.65 2.53
N ILE A 156 -2.96 5.00 3.68
CA ILE A 156 -2.22 5.32 4.92
C ILE A 156 -2.48 4.37 6.07
N GLU A 157 -3.44 3.45 5.94
CA GLU A 157 -3.67 2.41 6.93
C GLU A 157 -3.52 1.04 6.30
N TYR A 158 -2.65 0.17 6.79
CA TYR A 158 -2.49 -1.19 6.26
C TYR A 158 -2.86 -2.17 7.36
N ALA A 159 -4.10 -2.66 7.35
CA ALA A 159 -4.58 -3.61 8.34
C ALA A 159 -4.12 -5.04 8.01
N LYS A 160 -3.89 -5.86 9.04
CA LYS A 160 -3.49 -7.27 8.94
C LYS A 160 -4.64 -8.16 8.53
N THR A 161 -5.85 -7.86 9.01
CA THR A 161 -7.03 -8.68 8.78
C THR A 161 -8.29 -7.87 9.02
N SER A 162 -9.35 -8.19 8.29
CA SER A 162 -10.70 -7.74 8.57
C SER A 162 -11.71 -8.62 7.86
N THR A 163 -12.98 -8.49 8.24
CA THR A 163 -14.10 -9.12 7.55
C THR A 163 -14.86 -8.06 6.78
N TYR A 164 -15.21 -8.36 5.54
CA TYR A 164 -16.06 -7.52 4.71
C TYR A 164 -17.32 -8.27 4.29
N SER A 165 -18.38 -7.52 4.04
CA SER A 165 -19.64 -8.05 3.52
C SER A 165 -20.22 -7.10 2.49
N ALA A 166 -20.56 -7.63 1.32
CA ALA A 166 -21.24 -6.92 0.25
C ALA A 166 -22.61 -7.55 -0.01
N ILE A 167 -23.63 -6.74 -0.24
CA ILE A 167 -24.95 -7.22 -0.69
C ILE A 167 -25.03 -7.00 -2.21
N LEU A 168 -25.12 -8.10 -2.95
CA LEU A 168 -25.19 -8.08 -4.41
C LEU A 168 -26.59 -8.49 -4.86
N THR A 169 -27.29 -7.57 -5.51
CA THR A 169 -28.59 -7.84 -6.15
C THR A 169 -28.37 -8.52 -7.50
N VAL A 170 -28.67 -9.81 -7.59
CA VAL A 170 -28.44 -10.63 -8.80
C VAL A 170 -29.77 -11.10 -9.42
N ASP A 171 -29.78 -11.33 -10.73
CA ASP A 171 -30.94 -11.92 -11.40
C ASP A 171 -31.13 -13.38 -11.00
N LYS A 172 -32.34 -13.77 -10.59
CA LYS A 172 -32.68 -15.15 -10.23
C LYS A 172 -32.42 -16.14 -11.35
N SER A 173 -32.63 -15.74 -12.60
CA SER A 173 -32.39 -16.58 -13.79
C SER A 173 -30.92 -17.00 -13.97
N ARG A 174 -29.99 -16.29 -13.32
CA ARG A 174 -28.55 -16.57 -13.37
C ARG A 174 -28.08 -17.47 -12.23
N ILE A 175 -28.90 -17.67 -11.19
CA ILE A 175 -28.57 -18.51 -10.05
C ILE A 175 -28.75 -19.98 -10.46
N LYS A 176 -27.65 -20.72 -10.53
CA LYS A 176 -27.63 -22.17 -10.79
C LYS A 176 -26.75 -22.85 -9.76
N GLY A 177 -27.28 -23.87 -9.10
CA GLY A 177 -26.59 -24.56 -8.00
C GLY A 177 -26.18 -23.58 -6.90
N THR A 178 -24.98 -23.78 -6.33
CA THR A 178 -24.36 -22.85 -5.39
C THR A 178 -23.31 -22.02 -6.14
N PRO A 179 -23.64 -20.78 -6.55
CA PRO A 179 -22.67 -19.94 -7.25
C PRO A 179 -21.49 -19.64 -6.32
N SER A 180 -20.30 -19.46 -6.88
CA SER A 180 -19.13 -19.03 -6.14
C SER A 180 -18.72 -17.63 -6.59
N PRO A 181 -18.50 -16.67 -5.67
CA PRO A 181 -17.97 -15.37 -6.02
C PRO A 181 -16.53 -15.50 -6.52
N LYS A 182 -16.13 -14.55 -7.37
CA LYS A 182 -14.75 -14.39 -7.83
C LYS A 182 -14.15 -13.16 -7.18
N PHE A 183 -12.87 -13.26 -6.84
CA PHE A 183 -12.12 -12.19 -6.20
C PHE A 183 -10.94 -11.78 -7.09
N SER A 184 -10.72 -10.48 -7.24
CA SER A 184 -9.53 -9.95 -7.91
C SER A 184 -8.98 -8.74 -7.17
N SER A 185 -7.72 -8.82 -6.75
CA SER A 185 -7.07 -7.76 -5.98
C SER A 185 -6.27 -6.84 -6.89
N HIS A 186 -6.41 -5.53 -6.70
CA HIS A 186 -5.77 -4.50 -7.50
C HIS A 186 -5.30 -3.33 -6.64
N ILE A 187 -4.42 -2.50 -7.21
CA ILE A 187 -4.21 -1.13 -6.73
C ILE A 187 -5.18 -0.26 -7.53
N TYR A 188 -5.90 0.62 -6.85
CA TYR A 188 -6.87 1.55 -7.39
C TYR A 188 -6.40 2.98 -7.21
N ASN A 189 -6.71 3.81 -8.20
CA ASN A 189 -6.76 5.25 -8.02
C ASN A 189 -8.05 5.59 -7.28
N ILE A 190 -7.94 6.37 -6.21
CA ILE A 190 -9.05 6.73 -5.34
C ILE A 190 -9.16 8.24 -5.16
N ARG A 191 -10.39 8.70 -4.87
CA ARG A 191 -10.67 10.07 -4.45
C ARG A 191 -11.73 10.07 -3.34
N GLY A 192 -11.75 11.10 -2.51
CA GLY A 192 -12.88 11.39 -1.64
C GLY A 192 -13.29 10.22 -0.75
N CYS A 193 -12.31 9.55 -0.12
CA CYS A 193 -12.62 8.56 0.90
C CYS A 193 -13.27 9.27 2.09
N THR A 194 -14.47 8.84 2.46
CA THR A 194 -15.14 9.41 3.63
C THR A 194 -14.43 8.91 4.87
N PRO A 195 -13.97 9.78 5.78
CA PRO A 195 -13.40 9.33 7.05
C PRO A 195 -14.35 8.34 7.73
N PHE A 196 -13.83 7.24 8.27
CA PHE A 196 -14.58 6.19 8.96
C PHE A 196 -15.51 5.32 8.10
N ILE A 197 -15.58 5.55 6.78
CA ILE A 197 -16.21 4.61 5.83
C ILE A 197 -15.09 4.07 4.91
N PRO A 198 -14.89 2.75 4.83
CA PRO A 198 -13.84 2.15 3.99
C PRO A 198 -14.13 2.27 2.48
N GLU A 199 -15.22 2.93 2.11
CA GLU A 199 -15.59 3.19 0.73
C GLU A 199 -14.92 4.47 0.22
N CYS A 200 -13.90 4.28 -0.60
CA CYS A 200 -13.31 5.33 -1.40
C CYS A 200 -14.00 5.41 -2.76
N ASN A 201 -14.08 6.60 -3.34
CA ASN A 201 -14.52 6.71 -4.74
C ASN A 201 -13.42 6.14 -5.66
N ILE A 202 -13.64 4.92 -6.14
CA ILE A 202 -12.74 4.21 -7.05
C ILE A 202 -12.79 4.86 -8.44
N GLN A 203 -11.67 5.44 -8.87
CA GLN A 203 -11.52 6.07 -10.20
C GLN A 203 -11.06 5.08 -11.27
N GLY A 204 -10.55 3.92 -10.86
CA GLY A 204 -10.08 2.86 -11.75
C GLY A 204 -8.84 2.16 -11.23
N VAL A 205 -8.41 1.10 -11.92
CA VAL A 205 -7.19 0.36 -11.58
C VAL A 205 -5.96 1.20 -11.90
N TYR A 206 -5.06 1.35 -10.93
CA TYR A 206 -3.74 1.92 -11.12
C TYR A 206 -2.86 0.91 -11.88
N ARG A 207 -2.37 1.32 -13.04
CA ARG A 207 -1.41 0.57 -13.85
C ARG A 207 -0.10 1.35 -13.84
N LYS A 208 0.99 0.66 -13.45
CA LYS A 208 2.35 1.21 -13.52
C LYS A 208 2.73 1.45 -14.99
#